data_AF-A0A7X6K6I7-F1
#
_entry.id   AF-A0A7X6K6I7-F1
#
_cell.length_a   1.000
_cell.length_b   1.000
_cell.length_c   1.000
_cell.angle_alpha   90.00
_cell.angle_beta   90.00
_cell.angle_gamma   90.00
#
_symmetry.space_group_name_H-M   'P 1'
#
loop_
_entity.id
_entity.type
_entity.pdbx_description
1 polymer ?
#
loop_
_entity_poly.entity_id
_entity_poly.type
_entity_poly.pdbx_seq_one_letter_code
_entity_poly.pdbx_strand_id
1 'polypeptide(L)'
;MSRFQVFTDEQWARIQPMLPSSDGQRGRPFRDHRQVVEGIVYRYRCGIAWRDLPAAFGPWQTVWKRHRRLSADGTWDRIHAALLAEADAAGRIDWTVSVDSTINRAHQHAANLPRATGGPANYRKLHEEPSDHAVGRSRGGLSTKIHHACDGKGRPLAFLIGPGQGSDSRMFPHIIDAVRVPRPGGGRDRTRPDAVLGDKAYSSRANRELLRARKIRAVIPEPGDQIANRKRRGSRGGRPVNFDAETYKGRAAVEQSFNLFKQWRGIATRYDKLALTYRAGIALYACLIWLRQ
;
A
#
# COMPACT_ATOMS: atom_id res chain seq x y z
N MET A 1 16.59 -3.37 19.60
CA MET A 1 16.55 -3.93 18.23
C MET A 1 17.87 -3.63 17.53
N SER A 2 18.44 -4.60 16.82
CA SER A 2 19.68 -4.40 16.06
C SER A 2 19.37 -3.96 14.62
N ARG A 3 20.41 -3.63 13.84
CA ARG A 3 20.25 -3.39 12.39
C ARG A 3 19.68 -4.61 11.65
N PHE A 4 19.89 -5.82 12.18
CA PHE A 4 19.53 -7.11 11.57
C PHE A 4 18.23 -7.71 12.10
N GLN A 5 17.60 -7.08 13.10
CA GLN A 5 16.39 -7.57 13.74
C GLN A 5 15.39 -6.43 13.94
N VAL A 6 14.27 -6.49 13.23
CA VAL A 6 13.18 -5.52 13.31
C VAL A 6 11.95 -6.02 14.04
N PHE A 7 11.78 -7.34 14.19
CA PHE A 7 10.66 -7.92 14.93
C PHE A 7 11.09 -8.19 16.37
N THR A 8 10.30 -7.73 17.35
CA THR A 8 10.37 -8.29 18.71
C THR A 8 9.85 -9.74 18.71
N ASP A 9 10.11 -10.48 19.78
CA ASP A 9 9.62 -11.85 19.90
C ASP A 9 8.08 -11.90 19.93
N GLU A 10 7.44 -10.96 20.61
CA GLU A 10 5.98 -10.81 20.62
C GLU A 10 5.42 -10.48 19.23
N GLN A 11 6.06 -9.56 18.50
CA GLN A 11 5.63 -9.23 17.14
C GLN A 11 5.78 -10.43 16.20
N TRP A 12 6.87 -11.18 16.34
CA TRP A 12 7.12 -12.37 15.55
C TRP A 12 6.11 -13.47 15.85
N ALA A 13 5.82 -13.72 17.13
CA ALA A 13 4.85 -14.72 17.58
C ALA A 13 3.45 -14.48 16.99
N ARG A 14 3.07 -13.22 16.75
CA ARG A 14 1.80 -12.86 16.10
C ARG A 14 1.74 -13.27 14.64
N ILE A 15 2.82 -13.08 13.86
CA ILE A 15 2.79 -13.34 12.42
C ILE A 15 3.27 -14.73 12.01
N GLN A 16 4.10 -15.39 12.83
CA GLN A 16 4.67 -16.69 12.52
C GLN A 16 3.61 -17.75 12.18
N PRO A 17 2.48 -17.87 12.91
CA PRO A 17 1.44 -18.87 12.60
C PRO A 17 0.75 -18.67 11.24
N MET A 18 0.84 -17.47 10.67
CA MET A 18 0.22 -17.12 9.38
C MET A 18 1.17 -17.35 8.19
N LEU A 19 2.44 -17.70 8.45
CA LEU A 19 3.40 -18.03 7.41
C LEU A 19 3.22 -19.49 6.95
N PRO A 20 3.55 -19.82 5.69
CA PRO A 20 3.42 -21.20 5.20
C PRO A 20 4.28 -22.18 6.00
N SER A 21 3.69 -23.26 6.51
CA SER A 21 4.42 -24.35 7.17
C SER A 21 4.87 -25.43 6.18
N SER A 22 5.96 -26.13 6.51
CA SER A 22 6.40 -27.36 5.84
C SER A 22 5.84 -28.63 6.50
N ASP A 23 5.05 -28.49 7.56
CA ASP A 23 4.45 -29.64 8.27
C ASP A 23 3.53 -30.42 7.32
N GLY A 24 3.73 -31.74 7.27
CA GLY A 24 3.00 -32.63 6.38
C GLY A 24 3.39 -32.56 4.89
N GLN A 25 4.39 -31.75 4.51
CA GLN A 25 4.88 -31.65 3.13
C GLN A 25 6.08 -32.57 2.90
N ARG A 26 6.12 -33.27 1.74
CA ARG A 26 7.30 -34.04 1.32
C ARG A 26 8.39 -33.09 0.81
N GLY A 27 9.55 -33.08 1.46
CA GLY A 27 10.72 -32.31 1.01
C GLY A 27 11.57 -31.76 2.16
N ARG A 28 12.59 -30.96 1.82
CA ARG A 28 13.43 -30.30 2.82
C ARG A 28 12.60 -29.29 3.62
N PRO A 29 12.62 -29.34 4.97
CA PRO A 29 11.92 -28.38 5.81
C PRO A 29 12.31 -26.95 5.48
N PHE A 30 11.41 -26.03 5.77
CA PHE A 30 11.72 -24.61 5.64
C PHE A 30 12.84 -24.21 6.60
N ARG A 31 13.74 -23.37 6.10
CA ARG A 31 14.70 -22.65 6.96
C ARG A 31 13.94 -21.75 7.93
N ASP A 32 14.58 -21.38 9.03
CA ASP A 32 14.06 -20.41 9.99
C ASP A 32 13.37 -19.23 9.28
N HIS A 33 12.06 -19.15 9.48
CA HIS A 33 11.20 -18.14 8.90
C HIS A 33 11.61 -16.74 9.33
N ARG A 34 12.03 -16.57 10.59
CA ARG A 34 12.39 -15.26 11.13
C ARG A 34 13.63 -14.73 10.45
N GLN A 35 14.69 -15.55 10.39
CA GLN A 35 15.93 -15.21 9.68
C GLN A 35 15.65 -14.78 8.23
N VAL A 36 14.80 -15.51 7.50
CA VAL A 36 14.47 -15.17 6.12
C VAL A 36 13.68 -13.87 6.01
N VAL A 37 12.64 -13.68 6.82
CA VAL A 37 11.79 -12.48 6.78
C VAL A 37 12.59 -11.24 7.20
N GLU A 38 13.41 -11.33 8.23
CA GLU A 38 14.35 -10.26 8.62
C GLU A 38 15.31 -9.90 7.48
N GLY A 39 15.78 -10.89 6.71
CA GLY A 39 16.58 -10.66 5.51
C GLY A 39 15.83 -9.91 4.40
N ILE A 40 14.55 -10.21 4.20
CA ILE A 40 13.69 -9.47 3.26
C ILE A 40 13.55 -8.02 3.72
N VAL A 41 13.21 -7.80 5.00
CA VAL A 41 13.10 -6.45 5.57
C VAL A 41 14.42 -5.69 5.43
N TYR A 42 15.54 -6.31 5.77
CA TYR A 42 16.86 -5.70 5.68
C TYR A 42 17.18 -5.23 4.26
N ARG A 43 16.89 -6.07 3.25
CA ARG A 43 17.08 -5.72 1.84
C ARG A 43 16.29 -4.46 1.48
N TYR A 44 15.02 -4.38 1.86
CA TYR A 44 14.20 -3.20 1.56
C TYR A 44 14.62 -1.96 2.34
N ARG A 45 14.98 -2.10 3.62
CA ARG A 45 15.50 -0.97 4.42
C ARG A 45 16.77 -0.39 3.80
N CYS A 46 17.71 -1.26 3.40
CA CYS A 46 19.01 -0.83 2.89
C CYS A 46 18.97 -0.44 1.39
N GLY A 47 18.04 -1.00 0.61
CA GLY A 47 17.97 -0.77 -0.84
C GLY A 47 19.07 -1.46 -1.64
N ILE A 48 19.61 -2.57 -1.14
CA ILE A 48 20.74 -3.29 -1.74
C ILE A 48 20.27 -4.34 -2.77
N ALA A 49 21.19 -4.78 -3.63
CA ALA A 49 20.94 -5.94 -4.47
C ALA A 49 20.81 -7.21 -3.61
N TRP A 50 20.03 -8.19 -4.08
CA TRP A 50 19.84 -9.44 -3.34
C TRP A 50 21.17 -10.16 -3.08
N ARG A 51 22.11 -10.10 -4.01
CA ARG A 51 23.44 -10.73 -3.90
C ARG A 51 24.31 -10.15 -2.78
N ASP A 52 24.03 -8.92 -2.37
CA ASP A 52 24.78 -8.21 -1.33
C ASP A 52 24.16 -8.42 0.07
N LEU A 53 23.14 -9.29 0.17
CA LEU A 53 22.49 -9.57 1.44
C LEU A 53 23.50 -10.20 2.42
N PRO A 54 23.62 -9.69 3.66
CA PRO A 54 24.55 -10.23 4.65
C PRO A 54 24.35 -11.73 4.90
N ALA A 55 25.45 -12.46 5.04
CA ALA A 55 25.46 -13.92 5.24
C ALA A 55 24.67 -14.36 6.50
N ALA A 56 24.49 -13.46 7.48
CA ALA A 56 23.68 -13.68 8.67
C ALA A 56 22.20 -14.05 8.38
N PHE A 57 21.68 -13.70 7.19
CA PHE A 57 20.34 -14.08 6.74
C PHE A 57 20.29 -15.39 5.94
N GLY A 58 21.44 -16.05 5.77
CA GLY A 58 21.60 -17.23 4.93
C GLY A 58 21.74 -16.90 3.44
N PRO A 59 21.68 -17.92 2.57
CA PRO A 59 21.88 -17.75 1.13
C PRO A 59 20.82 -16.83 0.52
N TRP A 60 21.26 -15.76 -0.14
CA TRP A 60 20.37 -14.76 -0.72
C TRP A 60 19.33 -15.34 -1.69
N GLN A 61 19.67 -16.42 -2.40
CA GLN A 61 18.75 -17.11 -3.31
C GLN A 61 17.54 -17.67 -2.57
N THR A 62 17.74 -18.15 -1.34
CA THR A 62 16.67 -18.67 -0.48
C THR A 62 15.75 -17.53 -0.06
N VAL A 63 16.33 -16.41 0.39
CA VAL A 63 15.58 -15.23 0.80
C VAL A 63 14.77 -14.65 -0.36
N TRP A 64 15.39 -14.52 -1.53
CA TRP A 64 14.72 -14.07 -2.76
C TRP A 64 13.58 -15.00 -3.19
N LYS A 65 13.83 -16.32 -3.27
CA LYS A 65 12.80 -17.30 -3.65
C LYS A 65 11.62 -17.26 -2.68
N ARG A 66 11.89 -17.11 -1.38
CA ARG A 66 10.86 -16.96 -0.36
C ARG A 66 10.07 -15.67 -0.54
N HIS A 67 10.74 -14.53 -0.69
CA HIS A 67 10.07 -13.26 -0.96
C HIS A 67 9.15 -13.37 -2.17
N ARG A 68 9.65 -13.90 -3.29
CA ARG A 68 8.87 -14.09 -4.52
C ARG A 68 7.65 -14.98 -4.31
N ARG A 69 7.79 -16.09 -3.59
CA ARG A 69 6.67 -17.00 -3.28
C ARG A 69 5.61 -16.29 -2.44
N LEU A 70 6.00 -15.67 -1.32
CA LEU A 70 5.10 -14.95 -0.42
C LEU A 70 4.43 -13.74 -1.09
N SER A 71 5.11 -13.14 -2.08
CA SER A 71 4.56 -12.06 -2.90
C SER A 71 3.44 -12.54 -3.83
N ALA A 72 3.62 -13.72 -4.43
CA ALA A 72 2.69 -14.27 -5.42
C ALA A 72 1.52 -15.03 -4.79
N ASP A 73 1.69 -15.62 -3.60
CA ASP A 73 0.61 -16.37 -2.93
C ASP A 73 -0.25 -15.52 -1.99
N GLY A 74 0.02 -14.21 -1.89
CA GLY A 74 -0.75 -13.26 -1.08
C GLY A 74 -0.55 -13.38 0.43
N THR A 75 0.51 -14.04 0.90
CA THR A 75 0.77 -14.20 2.34
C THR A 75 0.77 -12.88 3.10
N TRP A 76 1.48 -11.86 2.58
CA TRP A 76 1.54 -10.56 3.25
C TRP A 76 0.19 -9.84 3.33
N ASP A 77 -0.68 -10.06 2.35
CA ASP A 77 -2.02 -9.47 2.33
C ASP A 77 -2.93 -10.13 3.36
N ARG A 78 -2.83 -11.45 3.53
CA ARG A 78 -3.54 -12.16 4.60
C ARG A 78 -3.07 -11.72 5.98
N ILE A 79 -1.74 -11.60 6.17
CA ILE A 79 -1.18 -11.12 7.44
C ILE A 79 -1.64 -9.69 7.74
N HIS A 80 -1.57 -8.79 6.74
CA HIS A 80 -2.03 -7.41 6.92
C HIS A 80 -3.53 -7.36 7.25
N ALA A 81 -4.36 -8.14 6.57
CA ALA A 81 -5.79 -8.23 6.86
C ALA A 81 -6.09 -8.75 8.27
N ALA A 82 -5.35 -9.75 8.76
CA ALA A 82 -5.48 -10.26 10.12
C ALA A 82 -5.11 -9.20 11.17
N LEU A 83 -4.00 -8.48 10.96
CA LEU A 83 -3.57 -7.39 11.84
C LEU A 83 -4.57 -6.23 11.86
N LEU A 84 -5.20 -5.92 10.72
CA LEU A 84 -6.29 -4.94 10.66
C LEU A 84 -7.53 -5.42 11.43
N ALA A 85 -7.90 -6.70 11.32
CA ALA A 85 -9.03 -7.26 12.03
C ALA A 85 -8.83 -7.19 13.56
N GLU A 86 -7.64 -7.53 14.05
CA GLU A 86 -7.26 -7.37 15.45
C GLU A 86 -7.33 -5.91 15.91
N ALA A 87 -6.85 -4.98 15.09
CA ALA A 87 -6.86 -3.57 15.42
C ALA A 87 -8.28 -2.96 15.43
N ASP A 88 -9.15 -3.36 14.51
CA ASP A 88 -10.55 -2.91 14.48
C ASP A 88 -11.33 -3.43 15.69
N ALA A 89 -11.17 -4.72 16.02
CA ALA A 89 -11.80 -5.30 17.20
C ALA A 89 -11.33 -4.65 18.51
N ALA A 90 -10.08 -4.18 18.56
CA ALA A 90 -9.55 -3.41 19.69
C ALA A 90 -9.89 -1.91 19.62
N GLY A 91 -10.70 -1.46 18.66
CA GLY A 91 -11.07 -0.04 18.50
C GLY A 91 -9.91 0.88 18.15
N ARG A 92 -8.80 0.33 17.63
CA ARG A 92 -7.57 1.08 17.37
C ARG A 92 -7.55 1.77 16.01
N ILE A 93 -8.40 1.39 15.06
CA ILE A 93 -8.46 2.00 13.73
C ILE A 93 -9.24 3.32 13.78
N ASP A 94 -8.60 4.38 13.31
CA ASP A 94 -9.29 5.64 13.03
C ASP A 94 -9.89 5.58 11.62
N TRP A 95 -11.21 5.69 11.52
CA TRP A 95 -11.95 5.56 10.27
C TRP A 95 -12.08 6.89 9.49
N THR A 96 -11.39 7.94 9.95
CA THR A 96 -11.04 9.12 9.16
C THR A 96 -9.83 8.79 8.29
N VAL A 97 -10.07 8.42 7.04
CA VAL A 97 -9.06 7.86 6.14
C VAL A 97 -8.47 8.94 5.24
N SER A 98 -7.15 9.06 5.22
CA SER A 98 -6.45 9.92 4.28
C SER A 98 -5.97 9.13 3.07
N VAL A 99 -6.22 9.65 1.87
CA VAL A 99 -5.84 9.03 0.59
C VAL A 99 -4.98 9.97 -0.21
N ASP A 100 -3.84 9.46 -0.65
CA ASP A 100 -2.97 10.15 -1.58
C ASP A 100 -2.13 9.16 -2.39
N SER A 101 -1.35 9.66 -3.33
CA SER A 101 -0.40 8.87 -4.10
C SER A 101 1.02 9.42 -3.97
N THR A 102 2.00 8.55 -4.19
CA THR A 102 3.39 8.97 -4.29
C THR A 102 4.09 8.27 -5.44
N ILE A 103 5.04 8.97 -6.07
CA ILE A 103 5.82 8.47 -7.20
C ILE A 103 7.19 8.03 -6.70
N ASN A 104 7.59 6.83 -7.09
CA ASN A 104 8.88 6.22 -6.76
C ASN A 104 9.62 5.92 -8.06
N ARG A 105 10.83 6.45 -8.20
CA ARG A 105 11.64 6.25 -9.40
C ARG A 105 12.07 4.78 -9.50
N ALA A 106 11.95 4.21 -10.69
CA ALA A 106 12.51 2.91 -11.00
C ALA A 106 13.99 3.09 -11.33
N HIS A 107 14.87 2.42 -10.57
CA HIS A 107 16.28 2.37 -10.88
C HIS A 107 16.51 1.64 -12.21
N GLN A 108 17.62 1.92 -12.91
CA GLN A 108 17.95 1.25 -14.18
C GLN A 108 17.93 -0.29 -14.08
N HIS A 109 18.32 -0.83 -12.92
CA HIS A 109 18.29 -2.28 -12.67
C HIS A 109 16.88 -2.88 -12.54
N ALA A 110 15.88 -2.05 -12.21
CA ALA A 110 14.47 -2.43 -12.19
C ALA A 110 13.81 -2.36 -13.58
N ALA A 111 14.45 -1.67 -14.54
CA ALA A 111 13.86 -1.29 -15.82
C ALA A 111 14.33 -2.12 -17.03
N ASN A 112 15.01 -3.25 -16.78
CA ASN A 112 15.63 -4.09 -17.82
C ASN A 112 14.78 -5.28 -18.29
N LEU A 113 13.54 -5.42 -17.80
CA LEU A 113 12.58 -6.36 -18.37
C LEU A 113 11.83 -5.71 -19.53
N PRO A 114 11.51 -6.47 -20.60
CA PRO A 114 10.51 -6.05 -21.57
C PRO A 114 9.21 -5.70 -20.86
N ARG A 115 8.56 -4.62 -21.29
CA ARG A 115 7.30 -4.18 -20.69
C ARG A 115 6.37 -3.63 -21.77
N ALA A 116 5.09 -3.96 -21.68
CA ALA A 116 4.07 -3.32 -22.51
C ALA A 116 3.81 -1.89 -22.01
N THR A 117 3.49 -0.97 -22.90
CA THR A 117 2.92 0.33 -22.53
C THR A 117 1.41 0.20 -22.38
N GLY A 118 0.83 0.90 -21.40
CA GLY A 118 -0.63 0.88 -21.19
C GLY A 118 -1.17 -0.40 -20.58
N GLY A 119 -0.32 -1.18 -19.89
CA GLY A 119 -0.79 -2.32 -19.10
C GLY A 119 -1.87 -1.92 -18.09
N PRO A 120 -2.82 -2.82 -17.79
CA PRO A 120 -3.87 -2.54 -16.82
C PRO A 120 -3.25 -2.38 -15.43
N ALA A 121 -3.75 -1.40 -14.66
CA ALA A 121 -3.36 -1.30 -13.27
C ALA A 121 -3.80 -2.57 -12.51
N ASN A 122 -2.92 -3.12 -11.68
CA ASN A 122 -3.07 -4.46 -11.12
C ASN A 122 -4.05 -4.55 -9.94
N TYR A 123 -4.92 -3.56 -9.76
CA TYR A 123 -5.81 -3.48 -8.60
C TYR A 123 -6.87 -4.59 -8.56
N ARG A 124 -7.14 -5.28 -9.68
CA ARG A 124 -8.08 -6.42 -9.75
C ARG A 124 -7.44 -7.78 -9.47
N LYS A 125 -6.12 -7.90 -9.69
CA LYS A 125 -5.38 -9.16 -9.69
C LYS A 125 -4.04 -9.00 -8.96
N LEU A 126 -4.10 -8.57 -7.69
CA LEU A 126 -2.94 -8.14 -6.90
C LEU A 126 -1.78 -9.16 -6.81
N HIS A 127 -2.05 -10.43 -7.13
CA HIS A 127 -1.14 -11.57 -7.06
C HIS A 127 -0.67 -12.06 -8.44
N GLU A 128 -1.15 -11.47 -9.54
CA GLU A 128 -0.68 -11.72 -10.89
C GLU A 128 0.26 -10.60 -11.34
N GLU A 129 1.34 -10.93 -12.05
CA GLU A 129 2.28 -9.90 -12.51
C GLU A 129 1.70 -9.18 -13.75
N PRO A 130 1.49 -7.85 -13.71
CA PRO A 130 1.04 -7.09 -14.87
C PRO A 130 2.15 -6.99 -15.92
N SER A 131 1.75 -6.93 -17.19
CA SER A 131 2.67 -6.88 -18.34
C SER A 131 3.52 -5.60 -18.42
N ASP A 132 3.13 -4.54 -17.72
CA ASP A 132 3.89 -3.30 -17.59
C ASP A 132 4.75 -3.26 -16.31
N HIS A 133 4.68 -4.32 -15.49
CA HIS A 133 5.31 -4.41 -14.18
C HIS A 133 4.94 -3.25 -13.23
N ALA A 134 3.83 -2.55 -13.45
CA ALA A 134 3.48 -1.29 -12.80
C ALA A 134 4.59 -0.22 -12.91
N VAL A 135 5.34 -0.22 -14.02
CA VAL A 135 6.37 0.78 -14.33
C VAL A 135 5.94 1.56 -15.57
N GLY A 136 6.01 2.88 -15.49
CA GLY A 136 5.74 3.73 -16.64
C GLY A 136 6.45 5.08 -16.58
N ARG A 137 6.41 5.82 -17.69
CA ARG A 137 7.14 7.08 -17.85
C ARG A 137 6.38 8.22 -17.19
N SER A 138 6.98 8.85 -16.19
CA SER A 138 6.56 10.16 -15.65
C SER A 138 7.58 11.23 -16.07
N ARG A 139 7.37 12.49 -15.64
CA ARG A 139 8.31 13.60 -15.86
C ARG A 139 9.73 13.29 -15.34
N GLY A 140 9.85 12.48 -14.28
CA GLY A 140 11.13 12.08 -13.68
C GLY A 140 11.76 10.81 -14.27
N GLY A 141 11.25 10.31 -15.40
CA GLY A 141 11.68 9.05 -16.02
C GLY A 141 10.80 7.86 -15.65
N LEU A 142 11.35 6.65 -15.70
CA LEU A 142 10.59 5.45 -15.34
C LEU A 142 10.30 5.41 -13.86
N SER A 143 9.05 5.13 -13.52
CA SER A 143 8.56 5.21 -12.15
C SER A 143 7.33 4.34 -11.93
N THR A 144 7.08 4.05 -10.66
CA THR A 144 5.87 3.42 -10.15
C THR A 144 5.16 4.40 -9.26
N LYS A 145 3.84 4.41 -9.35
CA LYS A 145 2.99 5.16 -8.44
C LYS A 145 2.40 4.22 -7.40
N ILE A 146 2.41 4.66 -6.15
CA ILE A 146 1.81 3.95 -5.01
C ILE A 146 0.63 4.79 -4.56
N HIS A 147 -0.57 4.23 -4.65
CA HIS A 147 -1.80 4.79 -4.11
C HIS A 147 -2.00 4.22 -2.72
N HIS A 148 -2.25 5.08 -1.75
CA HIS A 148 -2.21 4.71 -0.34
C HIS A 148 -3.42 5.28 0.38
N ALA A 149 -4.07 4.42 1.17
CA ALA A 149 -5.07 4.83 2.14
C ALA A 149 -4.54 4.49 3.54
N CYS A 150 -4.49 5.48 4.42
CA CYS A 150 -4.09 5.31 5.81
C CYS A 150 -5.14 5.84 6.77
N ASP A 151 -5.13 5.32 7.99
CA ASP A 151 -5.94 5.89 9.07
C ASP A 151 -5.43 7.26 9.52
N GLY A 152 -6.15 7.89 10.46
CA GLY A 152 -5.77 9.19 11.04
C GLY A 152 -4.43 9.22 11.76
N LYS A 153 -3.79 8.07 12.02
CA LYS A 153 -2.44 7.96 12.59
C LYS A 153 -1.37 7.62 11.55
N GLY A 154 -1.71 7.67 10.27
CA GLY A 154 -0.78 7.37 9.16
C GLY A 154 -0.49 5.88 9.01
N ARG A 155 -1.31 4.98 9.57
CA ARG A 155 -1.09 3.53 9.47
C ARG A 155 -1.79 2.96 8.23
N PRO A 156 -1.11 2.13 7.41
CA PRO A 156 -1.65 1.62 6.14
C PRO A 156 -2.94 0.80 6.29
N LEU A 157 -4.04 1.24 5.67
CA LEU A 157 -5.27 0.44 5.53
C LEU A 157 -5.33 -0.28 4.18
N ALA A 158 -4.89 0.39 3.11
CA ALA A 158 -4.82 -0.21 1.78
C ALA A 158 -3.68 0.43 0.95
N PHE A 159 -3.17 -0.32 -0.01
CA PHE A 159 -2.17 0.15 -0.95
C PHE A 159 -2.30 -0.56 -2.30
N LEU A 160 -2.22 0.23 -3.37
CA LEU A 160 -2.23 -0.24 -4.75
C LEU A 160 -1.05 0.37 -5.49
N ILE A 161 -0.52 -0.34 -6.48
CA ILE A 161 0.54 0.19 -7.34
C ILE A 161 0.11 0.24 -8.80
N GLY A 162 0.64 1.21 -9.52
CA GLY A 162 0.42 1.38 -10.95
C GLY A 162 1.60 2.07 -11.62
N PRO A 163 1.59 2.17 -12.95
CA PRO A 163 2.65 2.86 -13.67
C PRO A 163 2.67 4.37 -13.34
N GLY A 164 3.83 5.00 -13.40
CA GLY A 164 4.05 6.37 -12.92
C GLY A 164 3.14 7.46 -13.52
N GLN A 165 2.71 7.31 -14.79
CA GLN A 165 1.76 8.21 -15.45
C GLN A 165 0.28 7.97 -15.08
N GLY A 166 -0.02 6.94 -14.28
CA GLY A 166 -1.38 6.59 -13.89
C GLY A 166 -2.09 7.76 -13.20
N SER A 167 -3.39 7.92 -13.48
CA SER A 167 -4.20 9.02 -12.92
C SER A 167 -4.67 8.71 -11.50
N ASP A 168 -4.39 9.62 -10.57
CA ASP A 168 -4.81 9.54 -9.17
C ASP A 168 -6.33 9.49 -9.05
N SER A 169 -7.04 10.38 -9.75
CA SER A 169 -8.51 10.40 -9.74
C SER A 169 -9.11 9.11 -10.31
N ARG A 170 -8.48 8.44 -11.29
CA ARG A 170 -9.00 7.17 -11.84
C ARG A 170 -8.74 5.99 -10.90
N MET A 171 -7.66 6.05 -10.11
CA MET A 171 -7.34 5.02 -9.12
C MET A 171 -8.11 5.19 -7.81
N PHE A 172 -8.70 6.36 -7.58
CA PHE A 172 -9.43 6.67 -6.35
C PHE A 172 -10.55 5.67 -6.02
N PRO A 173 -11.45 5.27 -6.93
CA PRO A 173 -12.46 4.26 -6.61
C PRO A 173 -11.85 2.94 -6.14
N HIS A 174 -10.76 2.52 -6.80
CA HIS A 174 -10.10 1.25 -6.52
C HIS A 174 -9.40 1.25 -5.15
N ILE A 175 -8.75 2.34 -4.76
CA ILE A 175 -8.13 2.41 -3.43
C ILE A 175 -9.19 2.49 -2.31
N ILE A 176 -10.34 3.15 -2.56
CA ILE A 176 -11.47 3.18 -1.61
C ILE A 176 -12.19 1.82 -1.52
N ASP A 177 -12.23 1.04 -2.60
CA ASP A 177 -12.72 -0.35 -2.58
C ASP A 177 -11.74 -1.31 -1.90
N ALA A 178 -10.44 -1.02 -1.98
CA ALA A 178 -9.40 -1.81 -1.33
C ALA A 178 -9.35 -1.61 0.20
N VAL A 179 -9.95 -0.54 0.73
CA VAL A 179 -10.15 -0.40 2.19
C VAL A 179 -11.21 -1.41 2.63
N ARG A 180 -10.72 -2.52 3.19
CA ARG A 180 -11.53 -3.65 3.63
C ARG A 180 -10.89 -4.28 4.85
N VAL A 181 -11.57 -4.17 5.99
CA VAL A 181 -11.10 -4.71 7.27
C VAL A 181 -12.01 -5.88 7.69
N PRO A 182 -11.49 -7.11 7.75
CA PRO A 182 -12.25 -8.26 8.25
C PRO A 182 -12.64 -8.10 9.71
N ARG A 183 -13.69 -8.78 10.14
CA ARG A 183 -14.12 -8.83 11.55
C ARG A 183 -13.71 -10.17 12.17
N PRO A 184 -13.04 -10.20 13.34
CA PRO A 184 -12.59 -11.46 13.94
C PRO A 184 -13.71 -12.48 14.21
N GLY A 185 -14.91 -12.02 14.56
CA GLY A 185 -16.09 -12.88 14.78
C GLY A 185 -16.82 -13.34 13.51
N GLY A 186 -16.25 -13.09 12.32
CA GLY A 186 -16.93 -13.30 11.05
C GLY A 186 -17.93 -12.18 10.70
N GLY A 187 -18.66 -12.38 9.59
CA GLY A 187 -19.58 -11.40 9.03
C GLY A 187 -18.94 -10.53 7.95
N ARG A 188 -19.67 -9.49 7.53
CA ARG A 188 -19.24 -8.62 6.42
C ARG A 188 -18.12 -7.68 6.87
N ASP A 189 -17.04 -7.65 6.12
CA ASP A 189 -15.92 -6.72 6.32
C ASP A 189 -16.40 -5.27 6.45
N ARG A 190 -15.74 -4.50 7.32
CA ARG A 190 -15.92 -3.05 7.33
C ARG A 190 -15.18 -2.46 6.14
N THR A 191 -15.95 -1.89 5.21
CA THR A 191 -15.42 -1.26 3.99
C THR A 191 -15.67 0.24 3.93
N ARG A 192 -16.40 0.82 4.88
CA ARG A 192 -16.82 2.22 4.82
C ARG A 192 -16.03 3.07 5.82
N PRO A 193 -15.12 3.94 5.34
CA PRO A 193 -14.60 5.07 6.11
C PRO A 193 -15.72 6.02 6.56
N ASP A 194 -15.53 6.66 7.70
CA ASP A 194 -16.46 7.68 8.20
C ASP A 194 -16.24 9.00 7.43
N ALA A 195 -14.97 9.30 7.14
CA ALA A 195 -14.57 10.38 6.24
C ALA A 195 -13.39 9.96 5.37
N VAL A 196 -13.29 10.57 4.18
CA VAL A 196 -12.12 10.47 3.31
C VAL A 196 -11.53 11.86 3.09
N LEU A 197 -10.25 12.00 3.43
CA LEU A 197 -9.44 13.19 3.21
C LEU A 197 -8.58 12.94 1.98
N GLY A 198 -8.47 13.94 1.10
CA GLY A 198 -7.65 13.82 -0.09
C GLY A 198 -7.41 15.16 -0.75
N ASP A 199 -6.43 15.17 -1.65
CA ASP A 199 -6.10 16.34 -2.45
C ASP A 199 -7.23 16.86 -3.33
N LYS A 200 -7.12 18.13 -3.70
CA LYS A 200 -7.94 18.76 -4.75
C LYS A 200 -7.93 17.96 -6.05
N ALA A 201 -6.86 17.23 -6.38
CA ALA A 201 -6.82 16.32 -7.53
C ALA A 201 -7.88 15.20 -7.49
N TYR A 202 -8.39 14.85 -6.31
CA TYR A 202 -9.46 13.85 -6.13
C TYR A 202 -10.87 14.44 -6.14
N SER A 203 -11.03 15.75 -6.38
CA SER A 203 -12.30 16.48 -6.32
C SER A 203 -13.32 16.15 -7.42
N SER A 204 -12.98 15.28 -8.38
CA SER A 204 -13.81 14.97 -9.54
C SER A 204 -15.26 14.61 -9.18
N ARG A 205 -16.20 14.97 -10.06
CA ARG A 205 -17.63 14.67 -9.88
C ARG A 205 -17.88 13.18 -9.62
N ALA A 206 -17.22 12.30 -10.37
CA ALA A 206 -17.34 10.85 -10.20
C ALA A 206 -16.87 10.38 -8.81
N ASN A 207 -15.75 10.89 -8.29
CA ASN A 207 -15.28 10.55 -6.95
C ASN A 207 -16.24 11.06 -5.87
N ARG A 208 -16.81 12.25 -6.04
CA ARG A 208 -17.81 12.80 -5.11
C ARG A 208 -19.09 11.99 -5.10
N GLU A 209 -19.56 11.57 -6.27
CA GLU A 209 -20.74 10.70 -6.42
C GLU A 209 -20.50 9.34 -5.78
N LEU A 210 -19.33 8.73 -5.97
CA LEU A 210 -18.93 7.50 -5.31
C LEU A 210 -18.99 7.62 -3.77
N LEU A 211 -18.33 8.65 -3.21
CA LEU A 211 -18.31 8.85 -1.75
C LEU A 211 -19.73 9.08 -1.21
N ARG A 212 -20.55 9.87 -1.90
CA ARG A 212 -21.95 10.11 -1.53
C ARG A 212 -22.77 8.82 -1.58
N ALA A 213 -22.65 8.03 -2.63
CA ALA A 213 -23.36 6.74 -2.77
C ALA A 213 -22.98 5.76 -1.66
N ARG A 214 -21.70 5.76 -1.24
CA ARG A 214 -21.21 4.96 -0.11
C ARG A 214 -21.49 5.59 1.26
N LYS A 215 -22.11 6.77 1.33
CA LYS A 215 -22.35 7.55 2.57
C LYS A 215 -21.06 7.84 3.35
N ILE A 216 -19.99 8.19 2.64
CA ILE A 216 -18.69 8.59 3.18
C ILE A 216 -18.57 10.11 3.13
N ARG A 217 -18.19 10.75 4.25
CA ARG A 217 -17.97 12.21 4.27
C ARG A 217 -16.75 12.57 3.44
N ALA A 218 -16.93 13.41 2.42
CA ALA A 218 -15.84 13.81 1.53
C ALA A 218 -15.15 15.10 2.02
N VAL A 219 -13.97 14.97 2.62
CA VAL A 219 -13.12 16.08 3.10
C VAL A 219 -12.02 16.36 2.08
N ILE A 220 -12.48 16.74 0.89
CA ILE A 220 -11.63 17.05 -0.26
C ILE A 220 -11.90 18.51 -0.64
N PRO A 221 -10.91 19.36 -0.89
CA PRO A 221 -11.17 20.72 -1.33
C PRO A 221 -11.53 20.75 -2.82
N GLU A 222 -12.27 21.78 -3.24
CA GLU A 222 -12.60 22.01 -4.66
C GLU A 222 -11.59 23.00 -5.28
N PRO A 223 -11.04 22.73 -6.47
CA PRO A 223 -10.27 23.71 -7.25
C PRO A 223 -11.06 24.99 -7.53
N GLY A 224 -10.38 26.14 -7.57
CA GLY A 224 -11.03 27.45 -7.74
C GLY A 224 -11.79 27.60 -9.07
N ASP A 225 -11.24 27.04 -10.14
CA ASP A 225 -11.86 26.97 -11.46
C ASP A 225 -13.11 26.08 -11.45
N GLN A 226 -13.12 24.97 -10.72
CA GLN A 226 -14.32 24.15 -10.52
C GLN A 226 -15.41 24.91 -9.77
N ILE A 227 -15.05 25.64 -8.71
CA ILE A 227 -15.99 26.52 -7.98
C ILE A 227 -16.60 27.56 -8.93
N ALA A 228 -15.76 28.23 -9.74
CA ALA A 228 -16.20 29.25 -10.69
C ALA A 228 -17.11 28.66 -11.79
N ASN A 229 -16.74 27.52 -12.37
CA ASN A 229 -17.53 26.81 -13.37
C ASN A 229 -18.88 26.35 -12.80
N ARG A 230 -18.91 25.85 -11.56
CA ARG A 230 -20.13 25.47 -10.85
C ARG A 230 -21.06 26.67 -10.67
N LYS A 231 -20.53 27.80 -10.17
CA LYS A 231 -21.29 29.05 -10.00
C LYS A 231 -21.87 29.53 -11.34
N ARG A 232 -21.07 29.51 -12.42
CA ARG A 232 -21.51 29.89 -13.78
C ARG A 232 -22.67 29.03 -14.30
N ARG A 233 -22.72 27.75 -13.93
CA ARG A 233 -23.80 26.82 -14.33
C ARG A 233 -25.08 26.96 -13.48
N GLY A 234 -25.10 27.83 -12.47
CA GLY A 234 -26.25 28.05 -11.60
C GLY A 234 -26.78 26.75 -10.98
N SER A 235 -28.10 26.52 -11.08
CA SER A 235 -28.77 25.31 -10.57
C SER A 235 -28.25 24.00 -11.19
N ARG A 236 -27.76 24.04 -12.43
CA ARG A 236 -27.17 22.87 -13.13
C ARG A 236 -25.73 22.57 -12.68
N GLY A 237 -25.10 23.47 -11.91
CA GLY A 237 -23.76 23.29 -11.37
C GLY A 237 -23.70 22.28 -10.22
N GLY A 238 -24.84 22.03 -9.56
CA GLY A 238 -24.90 21.17 -8.38
C GLY A 238 -24.57 21.90 -7.07
N ARG A 239 -24.72 21.17 -5.96
CA ARG A 239 -24.59 21.71 -4.60
C ARG A 239 -23.13 22.11 -4.28
N PRO A 240 -22.90 23.26 -3.62
CA PRO A 240 -21.58 23.62 -3.09
C PRO A 240 -20.99 22.51 -2.20
N VAL A 241 -19.67 22.33 -2.28
CA VAL A 241 -18.93 21.47 -1.35
C VAL A 241 -18.88 22.16 0.01
N ASN A 242 -19.41 21.51 1.06
CA ASN A 242 -19.18 21.93 2.44
C ASN A 242 -17.82 21.37 2.88
N PHE A 243 -16.77 22.19 2.75
CA PHE A 243 -15.40 21.78 3.05
C PHE A 243 -15.08 22.00 4.54
N ASP A 244 -14.75 20.92 5.24
CA ASP A 244 -14.36 20.92 6.65
C ASP A 244 -12.83 21.11 6.75
N ALA A 245 -12.41 22.37 6.94
CA ALA A 245 -11.00 22.74 6.99
C ALA A 245 -10.27 22.17 8.22
N GLU A 246 -10.96 21.99 9.34
CA GLU A 246 -10.37 21.43 10.57
C GLU A 246 -10.10 19.94 10.41
N THR A 247 -11.08 19.16 9.94
CA THR A 247 -10.84 17.75 9.62
C THR A 247 -9.74 17.62 8.55
N TYR A 248 -9.69 18.51 7.56
CA TYR A 248 -8.70 18.45 6.49
C TYR A 248 -7.24 18.53 6.99
N LYS A 249 -6.96 19.16 8.14
CA LYS A 249 -5.61 19.15 8.75
C LYS A 249 -5.09 17.73 9.00
N GLY A 250 -5.99 16.76 9.23
CA GLY A 250 -5.66 15.34 9.37
C GLY A 250 -5.04 14.70 8.12
N ARG A 251 -5.05 15.39 6.96
CA ARG A 251 -4.39 14.91 5.75
C ARG A 251 -2.89 14.69 5.96
N ALA A 252 -2.26 15.42 6.88
CA ALA A 252 -0.84 15.23 7.22
C ALA A 252 -0.48 13.77 7.55
N ALA A 253 -1.45 12.96 8.01
CA ALA A 253 -1.26 11.53 8.26
C ALA A 253 -0.75 10.74 7.04
N VAL A 254 -1.25 11.02 5.83
CA VAL A 254 -0.81 10.29 4.62
C VAL A 254 0.59 10.72 4.18
N GLU A 255 0.93 11.99 4.36
CA GLU A 255 2.26 12.53 4.06
C GLU A 255 3.30 11.97 5.03
N GLN A 256 2.97 11.92 6.33
CA GLN A 256 3.79 11.27 7.35
C GLN A 256 3.97 9.77 7.07
N SER A 257 2.89 9.07 6.68
CA SER A 257 2.96 7.67 6.26
C SER A 257 3.97 7.48 5.11
N PHE A 258 3.92 8.32 4.07
CA PHE A 258 4.88 8.27 2.97
C PHE A 258 6.31 8.57 3.41
N ASN A 259 6.51 9.52 4.33
CA ASN A 259 7.84 9.84 4.84
C ASN A 259 8.46 8.66 5.59
N LEU A 260 7.68 7.94 6.40
CA LEU A 260 8.12 6.72 7.10
C LEU A 260 8.36 5.57 6.12
N PHE A 261 7.46 5.40 5.16
CA PHE A 261 7.53 4.39 4.12
C PHE A 261 8.79 4.53 3.25
N LYS A 262 9.17 5.77 2.92
CA LYS A 262 10.36 6.08 2.13
C LYS A 262 11.67 6.04 2.94
N GLN A 263 11.64 5.80 4.25
CA GLN A 263 12.86 5.40 4.98
C GLN A 263 13.36 4.02 4.51
N TRP A 264 12.50 3.19 3.94
CA TRP A 264 12.91 1.96 3.28
C TRP A 264 13.44 2.29 1.89
N ARG A 265 14.77 2.36 1.75
CA ARG A 265 15.43 2.80 0.52
C ARG A 265 15.02 1.99 -0.72
N GLY A 266 14.82 0.68 -0.54
CA GLY A 266 14.37 -0.22 -1.61
C GLY A 266 12.91 -0.03 -2.03
N ILE A 267 12.15 0.71 -1.24
CA ILE A 267 10.83 1.21 -1.61
C ILE A 267 10.97 2.62 -2.19
N ALA A 268 11.65 3.55 -1.51
CA ALA A 268 11.83 4.93 -1.96
C ALA A 268 12.39 5.03 -3.40
N THR A 269 13.38 4.19 -3.70
CA THR A 269 13.83 3.89 -5.06
C THR A 269 13.49 2.44 -5.36
N ARG A 270 12.68 2.23 -6.40
CA ARG A 270 12.30 0.88 -6.81
C ARG A 270 13.47 0.20 -7.53
N TYR A 271 14.03 -0.83 -6.89
CA TYR A 271 15.02 -1.74 -7.51
C TYR A 271 14.40 -3.05 -8.00
N ASP A 272 13.21 -3.40 -7.52
CA ASP A 272 12.51 -4.62 -7.95
C ASP A 272 11.97 -4.49 -9.36
N LYS A 273 12.25 -5.50 -10.17
CA LYS A 273 11.78 -5.57 -11.56
C LYS A 273 10.27 -5.84 -11.62
N LEU A 274 9.78 -6.74 -10.77
CA LEU A 274 8.39 -7.19 -10.76
C LEU A 274 7.52 -6.36 -9.81
N ALA A 275 6.30 -6.06 -10.23
CA ALA A 275 5.28 -5.40 -9.43
C ALA A 275 4.93 -6.21 -8.18
N LEU A 276 4.81 -7.54 -8.31
CA LEU A 276 4.46 -8.42 -7.19
C LEU A 276 5.44 -8.28 -6.03
N THR A 277 6.74 -8.41 -6.32
CA THR A 277 7.77 -8.32 -5.28
C THR A 277 7.88 -6.92 -4.70
N TYR A 278 7.74 -5.89 -5.54
CA TYR A 278 7.78 -4.50 -5.07
C TYR A 278 6.62 -4.21 -4.11
N ARG A 279 5.38 -4.55 -4.52
CA ARG A 279 4.17 -4.41 -3.71
C ARG A 279 4.24 -5.22 -2.42
N ALA A 280 4.79 -6.43 -2.45
CA ALA A 280 4.97 -7.23 -1.26
C ALA A 280 5.89 -6.57 -0.22
N GLY A 281 6.90 -5.81 -0.65
CA GLY A 281 7.70 -4.97 0.26
C GLY A 281 6.86 -3.91 0.97
N ILE A 282 5.87 -3.34 0.28
CA ILE A 282 4.88 -2.38 0.83
C ILE A 282 3.98 -3.07 1.86
N ALA A 283 3.48 -4.26 1.53
CA ALA A 283 2.64 -5.05 2.42
C ALA A 283 3.38 -5.47 3.70
N LEU A 284 4.63 -5.90 3.56
CA LEU A 284 5.50 -6.24 4.69
C LEU A 284 5.76 -5.03 5.59
N TYR A 285 6.02 -3.86 4.99
CA TYR A 285 6.11 -2.61 5.75
C TYR A 285 4.81 -2.30 6.50
N ALA A 286 3.66 -2.46 5.85
CA ALA A 286 2.36 -2.24 6.49
C ALA A 286 2.15 -3.16 7.69
N CYS A 287 2.48 -4.45 7.56
CA CYS A 287 2.44 -5.40 8.68
C CYS A 287 3.29 -4.92 9.87
N LEU A 288 4.52 -4.48 9.60
CA LEU A 288 5.41 -3.96 10.65
C LEU A 288 4.85 -2.71 11.35
N ILE A 289 4.15 -1.83 10.63
CA ILE A 289 3.52 -0.66 11.25
C ILE A 289 2.37 -1.05 12.17
N TRP A 290 1.54 -2.02 11.78
CA TRP A 290 0.45 -2.52 12.64
C TRP A 290 0.94 -3.32 13.85
N LEU A 291 2.11 -3.94 13.75
CA LEU A 291 2.74 -4.68 14.85
C LEU A 291 3.38 -3.80 15.94
N ARG A 292 3.57 -2.51 15.71
CA ARG A 292 4.17 -1.57 16.69
C ARG A 292 3.18 -1.03 17.73
N GLN A 293 1.97 -1.60 17.80
CA GLN A 293 0.88 -1.14 18.66
C GLN A 293 0.79 -1.91 19.96
#